data_AF-A0A5K7ZD83-F1
#
_entry.id   AF-A0A5K7ZD83-F1
#
_cell.length_a   1.000
_cell.length_b   1.000
_cell.length_c   1.000
_cell.angle_alpha   90.00
_cell.angle_beta   90.00
_cell.angle_gamma   90.00
#
_symmetry.space_group_name_H-M   'P 1'
#
loop_
_entity.id
_entity.type
_entity.pdbx_description
1 polymer ?
#
loop_
_entity_poly.entity_id
_entity_poly.type
_entity_poly.pdbx_seq_one_letter_code
_entity_poly.pdbx_strand_id
1 'polypeptide(L)'
;MCIRVPVQDVDKIRKLLNDAGHRVEIYEKELFASDEVFPDSHPGQMLKGLRVREGLTQAQLSQKTGLHTRHISEMENDKRPIGKVMAKRLANALKADYRIFL
;
A
#
# COMPACT_ATOMS: atom_id res chain seq x y z
N MET A 1 14.12 6.06 -20.03
CA MET A 1 13.09 5.11 -20.49
C MET A 1 13.19 3.86 -19.63
N CYS A 2 12.08 3.35 -19.08
CA CYS A 2 12.09 2.14 -18.24
C CYS A 2 11.67 0.93 -19.08
N ILE A 3 12.48 -0.13 -19.09
CA ILE A 3 12.21 -1.37 -19.83
C ILE A 3 12.14 -2.51 -18.83
N ARG A 4 11.08 -3.33 -18.93
CA ARG A 4 10.92 -4.55 -18.12
C ARG A 4 11.19 -5.76 -19.00
N VAL A 5 12.09 -6.62 -18.56
CA VAL A 5 12.51 -7.84 -19.27
C VAL A 5 12.64 -9.01 -18.28
N PRO A 6 12.54 -10.27 -18.73
CA PRO A 6 12.86 -11.42 -17.89
C PRO A 6 14.29 -11.34 -17.34
N VAL A 7 14.49 -11.82 -16.11
CA VAL A 7 15.80 -11.77 -15.41
C VAL A 7 16.92 -12.42 -16.23
N GLN A 8 16.59 -13.50 -16.94
CA GLN A 8 17.51 -14.25 -17.79
C GLN A 8 18.07 -13.42 -18.96
N ASP A 9 17.33 -12.39 -19.38
CA ASP A 9 17.64 -11.57 -20.55
C ASP A 9 18.30 -10.23 -20.18
N VAL A 10 18.49 -9.94 -18.89
CA VAL A 10 19.00 -8.64 -18.40
C VAL A 10 20.36 -8.31 -19.02
N ASP A 11 21.30 -9.25 -19.04
CA ASP A 11 22.64 -9.03 -19.59
C ASP A 11 22.64 -8.79 -21.10
N LYS A 12 21.79 -9.53 -21.82
CA LYS A 12 21.61 -9.39 -23.27
C LYS A 12 21.10 -7.99 -23.63
N ILE A 13 20.05 -7.56 -22.93
CA ILE A 13 19.40 -6.26 -23.15
C ILE A 13 20.34 -5.11 -22.73
N ARG A 14 21.03 -5.25 -21.60
CA ARG A 14 22.04 -4.28 -21.15
C ARG A 14 23.12 -4.08 -22.21
N LYS A 15 23.68 -5.18 -22.74
CA LYS A 15 24.70 -5.11 -23.79
C LYS A 15 24.18 -4.36 -25.02
N LEU A 16 23.00 -4.76 -25.53
CA LEU A 16 22.40 -4.16 -26.71
C LEU A 16 22.17 -2.65 -26.56
N LEU A 17 21.69 -2.20 -25.41
CA LEU A 17 21.45 -0.79 -25.14
C LEU A 17 22.73 0.03 -24.96
N ASN A 18 23.76 -0.55 -24.34
CA ASN A 18 25.08 0.08 -24.24
C ASN A 18 25.73 0.23 -25.62
N ASP A 19 25.65 -0.81 -26.47
CA ASP A 19 26.14 -0.78 -27.85
C ASP A 19 25.39 0.28 -28.68
N ALA A 20 24.11 0.54 -28.37
CA ALA A 20 23.31 1.62 -28.94
C ALA A 20 23.62 3.02 -28.34
N GLY A 21 24.60 3.14 -27.44
CA GLY A 21 25.03 4.41 -26.84
C GLY A 21 24.18 4.88 -25.66
N HIS A 22 23.28 4.04 -25.15
CA HIS A 22 22.49 4.37 -23.97
C HIS A 22 23.20 3.94 -22.69
N ARG A 23 23.27 4.83 -21.70
CA ARG A 23 23.65 4.44 -20.34
C ARG A 23 22.50 3.67 -19.70
N VAL A 24 22.78 2.43 -19.29
CA VAL A 24 21.83 1.55 -18.61
C VAL A 24 22.24 1.39 -17.16
N GLU A 25 21.30 1.71 -16.26
CA GLU A 25 21.40 1.40 -14.83
C GLU A 25 20.41 0.28 -14.53
N ILE A 26 20.91 -0.80 -13.91
CA ILE A 26 20.07 -1.90 -13.45
C ILE A 26 19.62 -1.57 -12.04
N TYR A 27 18.30 -1.46 -11.86
CA TYR A 27 17.68 -1.31 -10.56
C TYR A 27 17.14 -2.68 -10.15
N GLU A 28 17.91 -3.39 -9.32
CA GLU A 28 17.38 -4.55 -8.62
C GLU A 28 16.40 -4.07 -7.56
N LYS A 29 15.16 -4.53 -7.69
CA LYS A 29 14.12 -4.20 -6.72
C LYS A 29 14.14 -5.25 -5.62
N GLU A 30 14.93 -5.00 -4.59
CA GLU A 30 14.91 -5.82 -3.38
C GLU A 30 13.48 -5.79 -2.79
N LEU A 31 12.97 -6.98 -2.46
CA LEU A 31 11.72 -7.12 -1.73
C LEU A 31 12.06 -7.01 -0.25
N PHE A 32 11.66 -5.91 0.37
CA PHE A 32 11.75 -5.74 1.81
C PHE A 32 10.49 -6.28 2.48
N ALA A 33 10.64 -6.88 3.65
CA ALA A 33 9.49 -7.21 4.47
C ALA A 33 8.78 -5.91 4.90
N SER A 34 7.45 -5.94 5.00
CA SER A 34 6.71 -4.73 5.38
C SER A 34 7.15 -4.18 6.74
N ASP A 35 7.50 -5.07 7.66
CA ASP A 35 7.95 -4.71 9.02
C ASP A 35 9.33 -4.07 9.05
N GLU A 36 10.19 -4.33 8.05
CA GLU A 36 11.50 -3.69 7.92
C GLU A 36 11.38 -2.25 7.43
N VAL A 37 10.44 -2.00 6.52
CA VAL A 37 10.22 -0.67 5.93
C VAL A 37 9.34 0.20 6.83
N PHE A 38 8.40 -0.42 7.54
CA PHE A 38 7.42 0.25 8.38
C PHE A 38 7.36 -0.39 9.78
N PRO A 39 8.41 -0.22 10.60
CA PRO A 39 8.48 -0.83 11.94
C PRO A 39 7.37 -0.33 12.87
N ASP A 40 6.91 0.91 12.67
CA ASP A 40 5.81 1.52 13.41
C ASP A 40 4.47 1.43 12.65
N SER A 41 4.31 0.47 11.73
CA SER A 41 3.04 0.30 11.01
C SER A 41 1.97 -0.22 11.94
N HIS A 42 0.97 0.60 12.22
CA HIS A 42 -0.21 0.20 12.96
C HIS A 42 -1.49 0.26 12.11
N PRO A 43 -2.51 -0.59 12.41
CA PRO A 43 -3.74 -0.65 11.64
C PRO A 43 -4.43 0.71 11.44
N GLY A 44 -4.32 1.62 12.41
CA GLY A 44 -4.83 2.99 12.29
C GLY A 44 -4.14 3.82 11.22
N GLN A 45 -2.81 3.73 11.12
CA GLN A 45 -2.04 4.37 10.05
C GLN A 45 -2.40 3.79 8.69
N MET A 46 -2.51 2.45 8.58
CA MET A 46 -2.91 1.79 7.34
C MET A 46 -4.30 2.22 6.89
N LEU A 47 -5.26 2.30 7.82
CA LEU A 47 -6.61 2.81 7.56
C LEU A 47 -6.58 4.24 7.01
N LYS A 48 -5.84 5.14 7.66
CA LYS A 48 -5.70 6.53 7.22
C LYS A 48 -5.06 6.60 5.82
N GLY A 49 -3.99 5.84 5.58
CA GLY A 49 -3.31 5.79 4.29
C GLY A 49 -4.23 5.33 3.16
N LEU A 50 -4.98 4.25 3.38
CA LEU A 50 -5.95 3.76 2.41
C LEU A 50 -7.11 4.74 2.18
N ARG A 51 -7.62 5.37 3.24
CA ARG A 51 -8.66 6.39 3.11
C ARG A 51 -8.20 7.54 2.22
N VAL A 52 -6.97 8.02 2.43
CA VAL A 52 -6.36 9.09 1.62
C VAL A 52 -6.12 8.61 0.18
N ARG A 53 -5.68 7.37 -0.02
CA ARG A 53 -5.51 6.75 -1.35
C ARG A 53 -6.81 6.77 -2.16
N GLU A 54 -7.94 6.48 -1.53
CA GLU A 54 -9.25 6.53 -2.18
C GLU A 54 -9.86 7.96 -2.24
N GLY A 55 -9.12 8.98 -1.79
CA GLY A 55 -9.56 10.38 -1.82
C GLY A 55 -10.72 10.71 -0.88
N LEU A 56 -10.91 9.92 0.19
CA LEU A 56 -12.06 10.04 1.08
C LEU A 56 -11.75 10.88 2.33
N THR A 57 -12.72 11.68 2.76
CA THR A 57 -12.75 12.22 4.13
C THR A 57 -13.21 11.15 5.12
N GLN A 58 -12.95 11.34 6.43
CA GLN A 58 -13.48 10.43 7.46
C GLN A 58 -15.02 10.36 7.43
N ALA A 59 -15.69 11.48 7.11
CA ALA A 59 -17.14 11.53 6.98
C ALA A 59 -17.65 10.71 5.77
N GLN A 60 -16.97 10.78 4.63
CA GLN A 60 -17.32 9.98 3.45
C GLN A 60 -17.06 8.48 3.66
N LEU A 61 -15.98 8.13 4.35
CA LEU A 61 -15.74 6.74 4.73
C LEU A 61 -16.80 6.23 5.72
N SER A 62 -17.22 7.08 6.66
CA SER A 62 -18.33 6.82 7.58
C SER A 62 -19.62 6.50 6.83
N GLN A 63 -19.99 7.30 5.82
CA GLN A 63 -21.15 7.05 4.97
C GLN A 63 -21.04 5.72 4.20
N LYS A 64 -19.87 5.42 3.61
CA LYS A 64 -19.65 4.17 2.86
C LYS A 64 -19.69 2.92 3.73
N THR A 65 -19.26 3.04 4.98
CA THR A 65 -19.12 1.89 5.88
C THR A 65 -20.29 1.74 6.83
N GLY A 66 -21.11 2.78 7.02
CA GLY A 66 -22.15 2.84 8.05
C GLY A 66 -21.58 2.92 9.47
N LEU A 67 -20.37 3.48 9.63
CA LEU A 67 -19.71 3.68 10.92
C LEU A 67 -19.79 5.13 11.34
N HIS A 68 -19.91 5.41 12.63
CA HIS A 68 -19.77 6.78 13.11
C HIS A 68 -18.38 7.33 12.75
N THR A 69 -18.32 8.57 12.25
CA THR A 69 -17.08 9.28 11.93
C THR A 69 -16.11 9.29 13.11
N ARG A 70 -16.63 9.39 14.34
CA ARG A 70 -15.84 9.27 15.58
C ARG A 70 -15.09 7.94 15.67
N HIS A 71 -15.71 6.81 15.33
CA HIS A 71 -15.05 5.51 15.36
C HIS A 71 -13.90 5.45 14.35
N ILE A 72 -14.07 6.03 13.16
CA ILE A 72 -13.01 6.10 12.16
C ILE A 72 -11.84 6.92 12.69
N SER A 73 -12.12 8.08 13.29
CA SER A 73 -11.08 8.90 13.92
C SER A 73 -10.37 8.17 15.07
N GLU A 74 -11.12 7.48 15.95
CA GLU A 74 -10.53 6.69 17.03
C GLU A 74 -9.65 5.55 16.51
N MET A 75 -10.08 4.87 15.44
CA MET A 75 -9.29 3.80 14.79
C MET A 75 -8.04 4.37 14.10
N GLU A 76 -8.13 5.51 13.39
CA GLU A 76 -6.99 6.16 12.72
C GLU A 76 -5.93 6.71 13.70
N ASN A 77 -6.30 6.93 14.96
CA ASN A 77 -5.40 7.39 16.01
C ASN A 77 -5.10 6.29 17.05
N ASP A 78 -5.38 5.03 16.72
CA ASP A 78 -5.13 3.83 17.55
C ASP A 78 -5.77 3.87 18.95
N LYS A 79 -6.76 4.74 19.15
CA LYS A 79 -7.57 4.81 20.38
C LYS A 79 -8.62 3.68 20.43
N ARG A 80 -8.91 3.08 19.28
CA ARG A 80 -9.85 1.97 19.15
C ARG A 80 -9.25 0.86 18.29
N PRO A 81 -9.20 -0.39 18.76
CA PRO A 81 -8.70 -1.51 17.97
C PRO A 81 -9.66 -1.87 16.81
N ILE A 82 -9.10 -2.36 15.72
CA ILE A 82 -9.86 -2.81 14.53
C ILE A 82 -10.06 -4.32 14.62
N GLY A 83 -11.26 -4.73 15.05
CA GLY A 83 -11.62 -6.16 15.04
C GLY A 83 -11.90 -6.69 13.63
N LYS A 84 -11.83 -8.01 13.46
CA LYS A 84 -12.01 -8.73 12.16
C LYS A 84 -13.28 -8.33 11.38
N VAL A 85 -14.41 -8.13 12.07
CA VAL A 85 -15.67 -7.70 11.42
C VAL A 85 -15.54 -6.28 10.86
N MET A 86 -14.89 -5.40 11.61
CA MET A 86 -14.64 -4.01 11.19
C MET A 86 -13.64 -3.97 10.04
N ALA A 87 -12.55 -4.73 10.15
CA ALA A 87 -11.54 -4.88 9.13
C ALA A 87 -12.15 -5.26 7.77
N LYS A 88 -13.07 -6.24 7.74
CA LYS A 88 -13.79 -6.62 6.51
C LYS A 88 -14.65 -5.49 5.94
N ARG A 89 -15.37 -4.75 6.78
CA ARG A 89 -16.19 -3.61 6.33
C ARG A 89 -15.34 -2.50 5.74
N LEU A 90 -14.24 -2.15 6.41
CA LEU A 90 -13.29 -1.14 5.95
C LEU A 90 -12.62 -1.57 4.65
N ALA A 91 -12.15 -2.82 4.57
CA ALA A 91 -11.53 -3.42 3.39
C ALA A 91 -12.43 -3.34 2.15
N ASN A 92 -13.72 -3.67 2.31
CA ASN A 92 -14.69 -3.57 1.22
C ASN A 92 -14.87 -2.11 0.75
N ALA A 93 -14.94 -1.16 1.68
CA ALA A 93 -15.09 0.26 1.33
C ALA A 93 -13.82 0.87 0.69
N LEU A 94 -12.65 0.33 1.02
CA LEU A 94 -11.33 0.84 0.62
C LEU A 94 -10.66 0.01 -0.47
N LYS A 95 -11.33 -1.01 -1.02
CA LYS A 95 -10.81 -1.91 -2.06
C LYS A 95 -9.43 -2.48 -1.68
N ALA A 96 -9.35 -3.03 -0.47
CA ALA A 96 -8.12 -3.57 0.10
C ALA A 96 -8.38 -4.95 0.71
N ASP A 97 -7.31 -5.68 1.05
CA ASP A 97 -7.42 -6.92 1.81
C ASP A 97 -7.64 -6.60 3.29
N TYR A 98 -8.54 -7.30 3.98
CA TYR A 98 -8.82 -7.03 5.40
C TYR A 98 -7.65 -7.39 6.34
N ARG A 99 -6.74 -8.26 5.90
CA ARG A 99 -5.60 -8.73 6.71
C ARG A 99 -4.60 -7.63 7.05
N ILE A 100 -4.60 -6.54 6.29
CA ILE A 100 -3.73 -5.38 6.56
C ILE A 100 -4.12 -4.60 7.83
N PHE A 101 -5.29 -4.87 8.41
CA PHE A 101 -5.78 -4.22 9.62
C PHE A 101 -5.67 -5.12 10.87
N LEU A 102 -5.10 -6.32 10.73
CA LEU A 102 -4.99 -7.33 11.79
C LEU A 102 -3.52 -7.57 12.12
#